data_AF-A0A9P5SJQ0-F1
#
_entry.id   AF-A0A9P5SJQ0-F1
#
_cell.length_a   1.000
_cell.length_b   1.000
_cell.length_c   1.000
_cell.angle_alpha   90.00
_cell.angle_beta   90.00
_cell.angle_gamma   90.00
#
_symmetry.space_group_name_H-M   'P 1'
#
loop_
_entity.id
_entity.type
_entity.pdbx_description
1 polymer ?
#
loop_
_entity_poly.entity_id
_entity_poly.type
_entity_poly.pdbx_seq_one_letter_code
_entity_poly.pdbx_strand_id
1 'polypeptide(L)' 'MANQKKKNHCIVKSIIGHDRVEGLLMYVVIWKKDDSPGLVAEADTACPELIRDYWDRLEQQGGSRQDETGALIEP' A
#
# COMPACT_ATOMS: atom_id res chain seq x y z
N MET A 1 24.14 21.57 9.91
CA MET A 1 24.57 20.22 10.32
C MET A 1 23.84 19.21 9.44
N ALA A 2 24.57 18.31 8.81
CA ALA A 2 24.11 17.51 7.68
C ALA A 2 23.09 16.43 8.09
N ASN A 3 21.89 16.54 7.53
CA ASN A 3 21.14 15.49 6.81
C ASN A 3 21.35 14.04 7.30
N GLN A 4 20.87 13.70 8.50
CA GLN A 4 20.67 12.29 8.86
C GLN A 4 19.40 11.78 8.15
N LYS A 5 19.51 11.49 6.85
CA LYS A 5 18.60 10.57 6.14
C LYS A 5 18.72 9.23 6.85
N LYS A 6 17.95 9.06 7.91
CA LYS A 6 17.72 7.78 8.57
C LYS A 6 17.09 6.92 7.50
N LYS A 7 17.89 6.05 6.90
CA LYS A 7 17.43 5.00 6.00
C LYS A 7 16.51 4.14 6.86
N ASN A 8 15.23 4.47 6.88
CA ASN A 8 14.22 3.72 7.61
C ASN A 8 14.27 2.33 7.02
N HIS A 9 14.86 1.41 7.77
CA HIS A 9 14.97 0.02 7.39
C HIS A 9 13.54 -0.45 7.18
N CYS A 10 13.14 -0.69 5.93
CA CYS A 10 11.78 -1.06 5.60
C CYS A 10 11.44 -2.35 6.35
N ILE A 11 10.70 -2.18 7.46
CA ILE A 11 10.24 -3.29 8.32
C ILE A 11 9.02 -3.97 7.72
N VAL A 12 8.43 -3.39 6.67
CA VAL A 12 7.37 -4.02 5.90
C VAL A 12 7.99 -5.10 5.01
N LYS A 13 7.40 -6.29 5.07
CA LYS A 13 7.74 -7.47 4.26
C LYS A 13 7.04 -7.39 2.91
N SER A 14 5.72 -7.22 2.93
CA SER A 14 4.89 -7.06 1.73
C SER A 14 3.56 -6.39 2.06
N ILE A 15 2.95 -5.78 1.04
CA ILE A 15 1.57 -5.30 1.09
C ILE A 15 0.67 -6.42 0.56
N ILE A 16 -0.34 -6.79 1.33
CA ILE A 16 -1.29 -7.84 0.97
C ILE A 16 -2.65 -7.28 0.54
N GLY A 17 -2.93 -6.02 0.86
CA GLY A 17 -4.20 -5.39 0.52
C GLY A 17 -4.17 -3.88 0.74
N HIS A 18 -5.26 -3.23 0.35
CA HIS A 18 -5.56 -1.86 0.71
C HIS A 18 -7.03 -1.78 1.12
N ASP A 19 -7.34 -0.85 1.99
CA ASP A 19 -8.68 -0.55 2.46
C ASP A 19 -8.85 0.97 2.56
N ARG A 20 -10.09 1.44 2.64
CA ARG A 20 -10.39 2.86 2.82
C ARG A 20 -11.18 3.05 4.09
N VAL A 21 -10.49 3.59 5.08
CA VAL A 21 -11.06 3.88 6.39
C VAL A 21 -11.24 5.39 6.48
N GLU A 22 -12.49 5.85 6.61
CA GLU A 22 -12.84 7.28 6.70
C GLU A 22 -12.35 8.12 5.49
N GLY A 23 -12.32 7.52 4.30
CA GLY A 23 -11.81 8.17 3.07
C GLY A 23 -10.28 8.23 2.98
N LEU A 24 -9.56 7.68 3.96
CA LEU A 24 -8.11 7.56 3.95
C LEU A 24 -7.71 6.18 3.45
N LEU A 25 -6.80 6.17 2.48
CA LEU A 25 -6.22 4.94 1.94
C LEU A 25 -5.25 4.33 2.95
N MET A 26 -5.62 3.16 3.46
CA MET A 26 -4.79 2.34 4.34
C MET A 26 -4.31 1.10 3.60
N TYR A 27 -3.07 0.70 3.82
CA TYR A 27 -2.49 -0.52 3.30
C TYR A 27 -2.41 -1.58 4.40
N VAL A 28 -2.82 -2.79 4.05
CA VAL A 28 -2.62 -3.96 4.91
C VAL A 28 -1.25 -4.52 4.59
N VAL A 29 -0.35 -4.44 5.56
CA VAL A 29 1.06 -4.81 5.43
C VAL A 29 1.41 -5.94 6.39
N ILE A 30 2.28 -6.84 5.95
CA ILE A 30 2.92 -7.83 6.81
C ILE A 30 4.29 -7.31 7.21
N TRP A 31 4.66 -7.41 8.49
CA TRP A 31 5.97 -6.95 8.97
C TRP A 31 7.03 -8.06 8.82
N LYS A 32 8.31 -7.70 8.72
CA LYS A 32 9.41 -8.68 8.60
C LYS A 32 9.71 -9.39 9.92
N LYS A 33 9.50 -8.68 11.04
CA LYS A 33 9.75 -9.19 12.39
C LYS A 33 8.53 -9.88 13.00
N ASP A 34 7.36 -9.58 12.47
CA ASP A 34 6.08 -10.02 12.99
C ASP A 34 5.20 -10.38 11.80
N ASP A 35 4.82 -11.65 11.66
CA ASP A 35 4.01 -12.10 10.52
C ASP A 35 2.54 -11.66 10.67
N SER A 36 2.21 -10.85 11.68
CA SER A 36 0.89 -10.29 11.84
C SER A 36 0.63 -9.18 10.81
N PRO A 37 -0.58 -9.14 10.23
CA PRO A 37 -1.01 -8.01 9.40
C PRO A 37 -1.21 -6.76 10.27
N GLY A 38 -0.73 -5.63 9.77
CA GLY A 38 -1.00 -4.30 10.32
C GLY A 38 -1.59 -3.38 9.25
N LEU A 39 -2.36 -2.39 9.68
CA LEU A 39 -2.84 -1.31 8.84
C LEU A 39 -1.89 -0.12 8.97
N VAL A 40 -1.45 0.42 7.83
CA VAL A 40 -0.61 1.62 7.77
C VAL A 40 -1.18 2.59 6.74
N ALA A 41 -1.10 3.90 7.01
CA ALA A 41 -1.47 4.89 6.03
C ALA A 41 -0.43 4.94 4.89
N GLU A 42 -0.85 5.33 3.67
CA GLU A 42 0.06 5.53 2.52
C GLU A 42 1.30 6.35 2.92
N ALA A 43 1.09 7.46 3.63
CA ALA A 43 2.13 8.37 4.09
C ALA A 43 3.12 7.77 5.10
N ASP A 44 2.70 6.75 5.87
CA ASP A 44 3.50 6.10 6.91
C ASP A 44 4.26 4.87 6.38
N THR A 45 3.88 4.38 5.20
CA THR A 45 4.58 3.29 4.53
C THR A 45 5.96 3.80 4.10
N ALA A 46 6.98 3.61 4.96
CA ALA A 46 8.35 4.08 4.74
C ALA A 46 9.08 3.38 3.56
N CYS A 47 8.34 2.79 2.62
CA CYS A 47 8.78 1.90 1.56
C CYS A 47 7.97 2.12 0.27
N PRO A 48 8.22 3.21 -0.47
CA PRO A 48 7.48 3.51 -1.70
C PRO A 48 7.62 2.42 -2.77
N GLU A 49 8.71 1.65 -2.75
CA GLU A 49 8.92 0.53 -3.69
C GLU A 49 7.91 -0.60 -3.51
N LEU A 50 7.49 -0.90 -2.27
CA LEU A 50 6.50 -1.94 -2.00
C LEU A 50 5.09 -1.52 -2.41
N ILE A 51 4.77 -0.23 -2.25
CA ILE A 51 3.51 0.34 -2.74
C ILE A 51 3.45 0.21 -4.26
N ARG A 52 4.52 0.60 -4.97
CA ARG A 52 4.60 0.47 -6.42
C ARG A 52 4.40 -0.98 -6.88
N ASP A 53 5.12 -1.93 -6.27
CA ASP A 53 5.03 -3.36 -6.60
C ASP A 53 3.64 -3.94 -6.33
N TYR A 54 2.96 -3.46 -5.27
CA TYR A 54 1.58 -3.82 -4.99
C TYR A 54 0.60 -3.35 -6.07
N TRP A 55 0.67 -2.08 -6.46
CA TRP A 55 -0.21 -1.54 -7.51
C TRP A 55 0.08 -2.16 -8.87
N ASP A 56 1.35 -2.36 -9.22
CA ASP A 56 1.74 -3.02 -10.47
C ASP A 56 1.15 -4.44 -10.56
N ARG A 57 1.20 -5.22 -9.47
CA ARG A 57 0.55 -6.54 -9.40
C ARG A 57 -0.98 -6.45 -9.46
N LEU A 58 -1.56 -5.40 -8.89
CA LEU A 58 -3.01 -5.20 -8.90
C LEU A 58 -3.50 -4.84 -10.31
N GLU A 59 -2.80 -3.95 -11.00
CA GLU A 59 -3.08 -3.56 -12.39
C GLU A 59 -2.96 -4.76 -13.34
N GLN A 60 -1.92 -5.60 -13.17
CA GLN A 60 -1.77 -6.84 -13.93
C GLN A 60 -2.91 -7.84 -13.69
N GLN A 61 -3.54 -7.81 -12.52
CA GLN A 61 -4.70 -8.64 -12.18
C GLN A 61 -6.04 -8.00 -12.58
N GLY A 62 -6.02 -6.85 -13.27
CA GLY A 62 -7.22 -6.11 -13.66
C GLY A 62 -7.90 -5.34 -12.53
N GLY A 63 -7.26 -5.24 -11.35
CA GLY A 63 -7.72 -4.40 -10.26
C GLY A 63 -7.32 -2.94 -10.52
N SER A 64 -8.30 -2.07 -10.70
CA SER A 64 -8.05 -0.63 -10.87
C SER A 64 -7.84 0.06 -9.53
N ARG A 65 -6.93 1.02 -9.48
CA ARG A 65 -6.72 1.99 -8.39
C ARG A 65 -7.86 3.02 -8.33
N GLN A 66 -9.11 2.54 -8.35
CA GLN A 66 -10.33 3.34 -8.38
C GLN A 66 -11.29 2.70 -7.38
N ASP A 67 -11.40 3.24 -6.18
CA ASP A 67 -12.69 3.85 -5.78
C ASP A 67 -13.65 4.02 -6.95
N GLU A 68 -14.62 3.13 -7.02
CA GLU A 68 -16.03 3.34 -7.35
C GLU A 68 -16.46 4.63 -8.06
N THR A 69 -15.82 5.02 -9.18
CA THR A 69 -16.46 5.95 -10.12
C THR A 69 -16.04 5.68 -11.56
N GLY A 70 -16.37 4.48 -12.02
CA GLY A 70 -16.39 4.10 -13.43
C GLY A 70 -17.74 3.50 -13.77
N ALA A 71 -18.65 4.34 -14.27
CA ALA A 71 -19.95 3.93 -14.77
C ALA A 71 -19.84 2.89 -15.90
N LEU A 72 -20.88 2.06 -15.99
CA LEU A 72 -21.40 1.39 -17.19
C LEU A 72 -20.57 0.22 -17.77
N ILE A 73 -21.06 -1.02 -17.59
CA ILE A 73 -21.39 -1.90 -18.73
C ILE A 73 -22.56 -2.81 -18.32
N GLU A 74 -23.79 -2.42 -18.66
CA GLU A 74 -24.91 -3.36 -18.81
C GLU A 74 -24.99 -3.71 -20.31
N PRO A 75 -24.88 -5.00 -20.71
CA PRO A 75 -25.45 -5.48 -21.97
C PRO A 75 -26.91 -5.95 -21.79
#